data_AF-A0A965D8R1-F1
#
_entry.id   AF-A0A965D8R1-F1
#
_cell.length_a   1.000
_cell.length_b   1.000
_cell.length_c   1.000
_cell.angle_alpha   90.00
_cell.angle_beta   90.00
_cell.angle_gamma   90.00
#
_symmetry.space_group_name_H-M   'P 1'
#
loop_
_entity.id
_entity.type
_entity.pdbx_description
1 polymer ?
#
loop_
_entity_poly.entity_id
_entity_poly.type
_entity_poly.pdbx_seq_one_letter_code
_entity_poly.pdbx_strand_id
1 'polypeptide(L)'
;MARLRGIFITPDASSDHFAVPSAGYMCMSFNEFQTTLPALHEVQDVSCWLFCPTYDAFDVLRLLTQNKYENALTCYFHALARPEMIQMELTQGFPNIEITLLQTDTADTAVLNHLSSIMRNGPV
;
A
#
# COMPACT_ATOMS: atom_id res chain seq x y z
N MET A 1 -3.37 -3.38 22.29
CA MET A 1 -3.38 -2.46 21.13
C MET A 1 -3.38 -3.28 19.86
N ALA A 2 -4.45 -3.23 19.08
CA ALA A 2 -4.51 -3.89 17.77
C ALA A 2 -3.64 -3.08 16.80
N ARG A 3 -2.52 -3.66 16.35
CA ARG A 3 -1.67 -3.03 15.33
C ARG A 3 -2.44 -3.00 14.02
N LEU A 4 -2.50 -1.85 13.34
CA LEU A 4 -3.11 -1.68 12.03
C LEU A 4 -2.27 -2.39 10.96
N ARG A 5 -2.37 -3.73 10.91
CA ARG A 5 -1.66 -4.58 9.96
C ARG A 5 -2.61 -5.03 8.85
N GLY A 6 -2.79 -4.16 7.87
CA GLY A 6 -3.64 -4.40 6.70
C GLY A 6 -2.99 -3.85 5.43
N ILE A 7 -3.69 -4.00 4.31
CA ILE A 7 -3.40 -3.33 3.05
C ILE A 7 -4.32 -2.12 3.00
N PHE A 8 -3.76 -0.97 2.69
CA PHE A 8 -4.42 0.32 2.63
C PHE A 8 -4.49 0.75 1.17
N ILE A 9 -5.65 1.22 0.77
CA ILE A 9 -5.92 1.68 -0.59
C ILE A 9 -6.43 3.11 -0.53
N THR A 10 -5.83 3.98 -1.34
CA THR A 10 -6.38 5.30 -1.66
C THR A 10 -7.18 5.18 -2.96
N PRO A 11 -8.51 5.34 -2.93
CA PRO A 11 -9.28 5.48 -4.15
C PRO A 11 -8.92 6.80 -4.84
N ASP A 12 -8.99 6.84 -6.18
CA ASP A 12 -8.83 8.08 -6.93
C ASP A 12 -9.83 9.14 -6.46
N ALA A 13 -9.33 10.34 -6.14
CA ALA A 13 -10.14 11.47 -5.71
C ALA A 13 -11.10 12.01 -6.81
N SER A 14 -10.92 11.58 -8.06
CA SER A 14 -11.70 12.03 -9.22
C SER A 14 -12.88 11.11 -9.59
N SER A 15 -13.01 9.95 -8.94
CA SER A 15 -14.05 8.97 -9.27
C SER A 15 -15.34 9.23 -8.50
N ASP A 16 -16.26 9.98 -9.11
CA ASP A 16 -17.65 10.22 -8.65
C ASP A 16 -18.47 8.92 -8.43
N HIS A 17 -17.96 7.76 -8.85
CA HIS A 17 -18.61 6.47 -8.67
C HIS A 17 -18.48 5.88 -7.26
N PHE A 18 -17.55 6.40 -6.45
CA PHE A 18 -17.48 6.09 -5.02
C PHE A 18 -17.90 7.31 -4.21
N ALA A 19 -19.21 7.49 -4.04
CA ALA A 19 -19.76 8.39 -3.04
C ALA A 19 -19.49 7.84 -1.63
N VAL A 20 -18.22 7.84 -1.21
CA VAL A 20 -17.80 7.65 0.16
C VAL A 20 -17.62 9.06 0.74
N PRO A 21 -18.50 9.52 1.64
CA PRO A 21 -18.32 10.82 2.27
C PRO A 21 -17.06 10.73 3.14
N SER A 22 -16.08 11.59 2.87
CA SER A 22 -14.69 11.63 3.40
C SER A 22 -13.70 10.70 2.66
N ALA A 23 -12.86 11.30 1.81
CA ALA A 23 -11.65 10.65 1.28
C ALA A 23 -10.91 10.00 2.45
N GLY A 24 -10.75 8.69 2.43
CA GLY A 24 -10.25 7.93 3.57
C GLY A 24 -9.75 6.58 3.10
N TYR A 25 -8.70 6.09 3.75
CA TYR A 25 -8.08 4.81 3.38
C TYR A 25 -9.00 3.64 3.71
N MET A 26 -9.12 2.73 2.75
CA MET A 26 -9.72 1.42 3.02
C MET A 26 -8.63 0.48 3.51
N CYS A 27 -8.70 0.09 4.78
CA CYS A 27 -7.88 -0.97 5.36
C CYS A 27 -8.58 -2.31 5.12
N MET A 28 -7.89 -3.24 4.47
CA MET A 28 -8.41 -4.57 4.16
C MET A 28 -7.36 -5.66 4.45
N SER A 29 -7.85 -6.87 4.72
CA SER A 29 -7.00 -8.07 4.80
C SER A 29 -6.47 -8.45 3.42
N PHE A 30 -5.46 -9.33 3.39
CA PHE A 30 -4.90 -9.83 2.14
C PHE A 30 -5.92 -10.59 1.27
N ASN A 31 -6.80 -11.38 1.90
CA ASN A 31 -7.84 -12.11 1.17
C ASN A 31 -8.88 -11.16 0.56
N GLU A 32 -9.29 -10.12 1.29
CA GLU A 32 -10.18 -9.08 0.76
C GLU A 32 -9.51 -8.32 -0.38
N PHE A 33 -8.23 -8.00 -0.24
CA PHE A 33 -7.44 -7.35 -1.28
C PHE A 33 -7.42 -8.18 -2.57
N GLN A 34 -7.14 -9.48 -2.48
CA GLN A 34 -7.15 -10.39 -3.62
C GLN A 34 -8.49 -10.37 -4.39
N THR A 35 -9.62 -10.35 -3.67
CA THR A 35 -10.94 -10.35 -4.30
C THR A 35 -11.35 -9.00 -4.85
N THR A 36 -10.84 -7.91 -4.26
CA THR A 36 -11.26 -6.55 -4.59
C THR A 36 -10.39 -5.93 -5.70
N LEU A 37 -9.11 -6.31 -5.76
CA LEU A 37 -8.14 -5.76 -6.72
C LEU A 37 -8.58 -5.79 -8.20
N PRO A 38 -9.23 -6.85 -8.72
CA PRO A 38 -9.70 -6.85 -10.11
C PRO A 38 -10.78 -5.79 -10.40
N ALA A 39 -11.54 -5.36 -9.38
CA ALA A 39 -12.57 -4.34 -9.50
C ALA A 39 -12.02 -2.92 -9.25
N LEU A 40 -10.77 -2.82 -8.79
CA LEU A 40 -10.10 -1.59 -8.41
C LEU A 40 -9.29 -1.03 -9.59
N HIS A 41 -9.99 -0.68 -10.67
CA HIS A 41 -9.39 -0.10 -11.87
C HIS A 41 -8.86 1.35 -11.67
N GLU A 42 -9.17 1.98 -10.54
CA GLU A 42 -8.92 3.40 -10.26
C GLU A 42 -8.25 3.60 -8.88
N VAL A 43 -7.37 2.69 -8.49
CA VAL A 43 -6.58 2.87 -7.26
C VAL A 43 -5.33 3.65 -7.57
N GLN A 44 -5.19 4.83 -6.98
CA GLN A 44 -3.99 5.65 -7.13
C GLN A 44 -2.82 5.08 -6.34
N ASP A 45 -3.03 4.70 -5.09
CA ASP A 45 -1.94 4.23 -4.23
C ASP A 45 -2.34 3.01 -3.41
N VAL A 46 -1.46 2.01 -3.41
CA VAL A 46 -1.52 0.87 -2.52
C VAL A 46 -0.41 1.00 -1.49
N SER A 47 -0.76 0.71 -0.25
CA SER A 47 0.14 0.82 0.89
C SER A 47 0.01 -0.44 1.75
N CYS A 48 1.11 -1.09 2.12
CA CYS A 48 1.04 -2.32 2.91
C CYS A 48 2.22 -2.43 3.89
N TRP A 49 2.16 -3.40 4.78
CA TRP A 49 3.34 -3.76 5.57
C TRP A 49 4.27 -4.64 4.75
N LEU A 50 5.57 -4.40 4.88
CA LEU A 50 6.58 -5.23 4.24
C LEU A 50 6.49 -6.69 4.69
N PHE A 51 6.28 -6.90 6.00
CA PHE A 51 6.09 -8.21 6.60
C PHE A 51 4.88 -8.20 7.53
N CYS A 52 3.85 -8.98 7.18
CA CYS A 52 2.66 -9.22 7.98
C CYS A 52 2.57 -10.72 8.33
N PRO A 53 1.92 -11.15 9.43
CA PRO A 53 1.78 -12.57 9.75
C PRO A 53 1.01 -13.39 8.68
N THR A 54 0.24 -12.72 7.82
CA THR A 54 -0.64 -13.36 6.84
C THR A 54 -0.26 -13.09 5.39
N TYR A 55 0.71 -12.20 5.14
CA TYR A 55 1.19 -11.83 3.80
C TYR A 55 2.54 -11.11 3.89
N ASP A 56 3.29 -11.04 2.81
CA ASP A 56 4.41 -10.10 2.64
C ASP A 56 4.24 -9.20 1.41
N ALA A 57 5.12 -8.20 1.26
CA ALA A 57 5.05 -7.29 0.12
C ALA A 57 5.27 -8.00 -1.24
N PHE A 58 5.96 -9.15 -1.28
CA PHE A 58 6.12 -9.91 -2.52
C PHE A 58 4.78 -10.53 -2.95
N ASP A 59 4.00 -11.04 -2.00
CA ASP A 59 2.65 -11.54 -2.26
C ASP A 59 1.76 -10.44 -2.84
N VAL A 60 1.80 -9.24 -2.25
CA VAL A 60 1.05 -8.06 -2.74
C VAL A 60 1.52 -7.66 -4.13
N LEU A 61 2.83 -7.54 -4.35
CA LEU A 61 3.41 -7.17 -5.65
C LEU A 61 3.08 -8.17 -6.76
N ARG A 62 3.04 -9.47 -6.45
CA ARG A 62 2.60 -10.50 -7.41
C ARG A 62 1.16 -10.27 -7.86
N LEU A 63 0.26 -9.97 -6.93
CA LEU A 63 -1.14 -9.66 -7.25
C LEU A 63 -1.27 -8.37 -8.07
N LEU A 64 -0.57 -7.32 -7.67
CA LEU A 64 -0.54 -6.04 -8.39
C LEU A 64 -0.05 -6.24 -9.84
N THR A 65 1.04 -6.98 -10.01
CA THR A 65 1.61 -7.28 -11.34
C THR A 65 0.65 -8.11 -12.18
N GLN A 66 0.00 -9.12 -11.60
CA GLN A 66 -1.00 -9.96 -12.29
C GLN A 66 -2.20 -9.15 -12.77
N ASN A 67 -2.58 -8.11 -12.03
CA ASN A 67 -3.69 -7.22 -12.36
C ASN A 67 -3.26 -5.99 -13.16
N LYS A 68 -2.00 -5.93 -13.63
CA LYS A 68 -1.45 -4.80 -14.41
C LYS A 68 -1.60 -3.46 -13.69
N TYR A 69 -1.38 -3.45 -12.38
CA TYR A 69 -1.30 -2.22 -11.62
C TYR A 69 -0.05 -1.43 -12.02
N GLU A 70 -0.21 -0.15 -12.35
CA GLU A 70 0.86 0.70 -12.89
C GLU A 70 1.31 1.80 -11.91
N ASN A 71 0.63 1.95 -10.78
CA ASN A 71 0.93 3.02 -9.82
C ASN A 71 1.95 2.56 -8.75
N ALA A 72 2.26 3.44 -7.81
CA ALA A 72 3.24 3.17 -6.77
C ALA A 72 2.68 2.24 -5.68
N LEU A 73 3.59 1.49 -5.06
CA LEU A 73 3.39 0.72 -3.84
C LEU A 73 4.26 1.29 -2.72
N THR A 74 3.62 1.66 -1.61
CA THR A 74 4.33 2.06 -0.38
C THR A 74 4.35 0.92 0.64
N CYS A 75 5.53 0.51 1.08
CA CYS A 75 5.72 -0.59 2.01
C CYS A 75 6.27 -0.09 3.34
N TYR A 76 5.51 -0.27 4.42
CA TYR A 76 5.93 0.11 5.77
C TYR A 76 6.71 -1.01 6.45
N PHE A 77 7.76 -0.65 7.19
CA PHE A 77 8.49 -1.59 8.03
C PHE A 77 8.92 -0.94 9.34
N HIS A 78 9.14 -1.77 10.37
CA HIS A 78 9.54 -1.29 11.69
C HIS A 78 11.05 -1.20 11.85
N ALA A 79 11.71 -2.35 11.72
CA ALA A 79 13.15 -2.47 11.90
C ALA A 79 13.64 -3.50 10.89
N LEU A 80 14.54 -3.06 10.01
CA LEU A 80 15.27 -3.91 9.07
C LEU A 80 16.75 -3.63 9.27
N ALA A 81 17.54 -4.70 9.34
CA ALA A 81 18.99 -4.56 9.45
C ALA A 81 19.61 -3.97 8.17
N ARG A 82 18.99 -4.22 7.02
CA ARG A 82 19.47 -3.83 5.69
C ARG A 82 18.30 -3.54 4.73
N PRO A 83 17.54 -2.45 4.94
CA PRO A 83 16.39 -2.11 4.10
C PRO A 83 16.77 -1.94 2.62
N GLU A 84 17.99 -1.50 2.32
CA GLU A 84 18.51 -1.30 0.96
C GLU A 84 18.57 -2.60 0.15
N MET A 85 18.91 -3.73 0.78
CA MET A 85 18.95 -5.02 0.09
C MET A 85 17.54 -5.47 -0.27
N ILE A 86 16.58 -5.27 0.63
CA ILE A 86 15.18 -5.63 0.39
C ILE A 86 14.57 -4.73 -0.69
N GLN A 87 14.83 -3.41 -0.64
CA GLN A 87 14.43 -2.48 -1.70
C GLN A 87 14.96 -2.93 -3.06
N MET A 88 16.25 -3.29 -3.13
CA MET A 88 16.87 -3.76 -4.36
C MET A 88 16.20 -5.05 -4.87
N GLU A 89 15.94 -6.02 -4.00
CA GLU A 89 15.30 -7.28 -4.37
C GLU A 89 13.87 -7.07 -4.89
N LEU A 90 13.09 -6.21 -4.21
CA LEU A 90 11.73 -5.87 -4.64
C LEU A 90 11.72 -5.15 -6.00
N THR A 91 12.56 -4.13 -6.18
CA THR A 91 12.64 -3.39 -7.46
C THR A 91 13.16 -4.26 -8.61
N GLN A 92 14.08 -5.19 -8.35
CA GLN A 92 14.55 -6.14 -9.37
C GLN A 92 13.49 -7.19 -9.73
N GLY A 93 12.74 -7.67 -8.74
CA GLY A 93 11.68 -8.67 -8.95
C GLY A 93 10.43 -8.11 -9.63
N PHE A 94 10.14 -6.82 -9.43
CA PHE A 94 8.92 -6.16 -9.91
C PHE A 94 9.22 -4.79 -10.54
N PRO A 95 9.91 -4.77 -11.71
CA PRO A 95 10.41 -3.53 -12.32
C PRO A 95 9.30 -2.60 -12.86
N ASN A 96 8.06 -3.08 -12.94
CA ASN A 96 6.93 -2.32 -13.49
C ASN A 96 6.15 -1.54 -12.43
N ILE A 97 6.51 -1.69 -11.15
CA ILE A 97 5.82 -1.03 -10.04
C ILE A 97 6.86 -0.18 -9.31
N GLU A 98 6.57 1.11 -9.14
CA GLU A 98 7.39 1.97 -8.29
C GLU A 98 7.19 1.56 -6.82
N ILE A 99 8.28 1.20 -6.13
CA ILE A 99 8.23 0.67 -4.77
C ILE A 99 8.97 1.61 -3.83
N THR A 100 8.29 2.09 -2.80
CA THR A 100 8.87 2.93 -1.75
C THR A 100 8.83 2.20 -0.41
N LEU A 101 10.00 1.97 0.22
CA LEU A 101 10.06 1.48 1.60
C LEU A 101 10.07 2.65 2.59
N LEU A 102 9.16 2.63 3.57
CA LEU A 102 9.08 3.63 4.64
C LEU A 102 9.26 2.97 6.02
N GLN A 103 10.27 3.43 6.76
CA GLN A 103 10.45 3.04 8.15
C GLN A 103 9.42 3.75 9.03
N THR A 104 8.81 3.01 9.96
CA THR A 104 7.89 3.54 10.96
C THR A 104 8.31 3.17 12.38
N ASP A 105 8.53 4.20 13.20
CA ASP A 105 8.96 4.07 14.59
C ASP A 105 7.80 3.78 15.56
N THR A 106 6.56 4.11 15.16
CA THR A 106 5.33 3.80 15.91
C THR A 106 4.33 3.14 14.98
N ALA A 107 3.90 1.92 15.33
CA ALA A 107 3.19 1.00 14.43
C ALA A 107 2.02 1.63 13.69
N ASP A 108 1.33 2.59 14.30
CA ASP A 108 0.06 3.05 13.76
C ASP A 108 0.10 4.55 13.40
N THR A 109 0.86 5.39 14.12
CA THR A 109 0.82 6.85 13.94
C THR A 109 1.53 7.35 12.69
N ALA A 110 2.68 6.79 12.32
CA ALA A 110 3.40 7.25 11.12
C ALA A 110 2.70 6.80 9.83
N VAL A 111 2.10 5.61 9.85
CA VAL A 111 1.20 5.14 8.79
C VAL A 111 0.04 6.12 8.67
N LEU A 112 -0.73 6.36 9.75
CA LEU A 112 -1.85 7.31 9.73
C LEU A 112 -1.44 8.74 9.33
N ASN A 113 -0.25 9.21 9.72
CA ASN A 113 0.25 10.53 9.33
C ASN A 113 0.62 10.60 7.85
N HIS A 114 1.32 9.59 7.32
CA HIS A 114 1.67 9.50 5.90
C HIS A 114 0.40 9.40 5.04
N LEU A 115 -0.51 8.51 5.43
CA LEU A 115 -1.83 8.38 4.84
C LEU A 115 -2.57 9.74 4.88
N SER A 116 -2.61 10.43 6.02
CA SER A 116 -3.25 11.75 6.12
C SER A 116 -2.57 12.86 5.29
N SER A 117 -1.28 12.70 4.98
CA SER A 117 -0.51 13.67 4.19
C SER A 117 -0.81 13.55 2.69
N ILE A 118 -0.94 12.32 2.17
CA ILE A 118 -1.33 12.07 0.78
C ILE A 118 -2.73 12.66 0.53
N MET A 119 -3.68 12.45 1.44
CA MET A 119 -5.03 13.01 1.34
C MET A 119 -5.09 14.55 1.34
N ARG A 120 -4.13 15.23 1.97
CA ARG A 120 -4.15 16.70 2.09
C ARG A 120 -3.49 17.40 0.91
N ASN A 121 -2.55 16.76 0.24
CA ASN A 121 -1.76 17.41 -0.80
C ASN A 121 -2.20 17.02 -2.22
N GLY A 122 -2.93 15.92 -2.41
CA GLY A 122 -3.22 15.40 -3.75
C GLY A 122 -1.95 15.07 -4.53
N PRO A 123 -2.04 14.32 -5.65
CA PRO A 123 -0.89 14.18 -6.53
C PRO A 123 -0.53 15.57 -7.09
N VAL A 124 0.74 15.97 -6.93
CA VAL A 124 1.32 17.14 -7.61
C VAL A 124 1.64 16.77 -9.05
#